data_AF-A0A5N7RZ99-F1
#
_entry.id   AF-A0A5N7RZ99-F1
#
_cell.length_a   1.000
_cell.length_b   1.000
_cell.length_c   1.000
_cell.angle_alpha   90.00
_cell.angle_beta   90.00
_cell.angle_gamma   90.00
#
_symmetry.space_group_name_H-M   'P 1'
#
loop_
_entity.id
_entity.type
_entity.pdbx_description
1 polymer ?
#
loop_
_entity_poly.entity_id
_entity_poly.type
_entity_poly.pdbx_seq_one_letter_code
_entity_poly.pdbx_strand_id
1 'polypeptide(L)'
;MTNPPLSPRSAPSRLATLAAALVVAAGLGACSIPLPDRQHSGTLTAADAVVPPPPAMTQEQADRGRQDRGVPLAQPQTFRGVIPCADCAGQRVTLTLLPDWTWRMRRVYFGTRDNKEQSFVSAGRWERLVDSSDQIRLIGDRNEGGLYEFISGTTLRMLDQNGDPIQSTLNYALTQQFDVDFITDSFTMRGKVVSKDGQPTFAICSTGKRYPVSPTGQAQALADAYAKLRVAPGTPVLMWIDGHIARTGEPPVESVVVDKLARGTLDSPCED
;
A
#
# COMPACT_ATOMS: atom_id res chain seq x y z
N MET A 1 -9.78 5.94 -59.11
CA MET A 1 -10.88 5.08 -59.58
C MET A 1 -10.47 3.66 -59.23
N THR A 2 -11.11 2.84 -58.40
CA THR A 2 -12.39 2.87 -57.69
C THR A 2 -12.31 1.68 -56.70
N ASN A 3 -12.65 1.88 -55.43
CA ASN A 3 -12.77 0.80 -54.44
C ASN A 3 -13.91 -0.17 -54.83
N PRO A 4 -13.78 -1.49 -54.60
CA PRO A 4 -14.91 -2.41 -54.68
C PRO A 4 -15.81 -2.30 -53.43
N PRO A 5 -17.11 -2.63 -53.54
CA PRO A 5 -18.11 -2.30 -52.52
C PRO A 5 -18.13 -3.29 -51.35
N LEU A 6 -18.50 -2.76 -50.18
CA LEU A 6 -18.83 -3.50 -48.96
C LEU A 6 -20.17 -4.21 -49.13
N SER A 7 -20.22 -5.50 -48.76
CA SER A 7 -21.48 -6.26 -48.59
C SER A 7 -21.92 -6.25 -47.12
N PRO A 8 -23.20 -5.96 -46.81
CA PRO A 8 -23.72 -6.01 -45.46
C PRO A 8 -24.23 -7.41 -45.09
N ARG A 9 -23.95 -7.88 -43.87
CA ARG A 9 -24.61 -9.05 -43.28
C ARG A 9 -25.44 -8.66 -42.06
N SER A 10 -26.72 -8.41 -42.36
CA SER A 10 -27.93 -8.93 -41.71
C SER A 10 -27.83 -9.44 -40.26
N ALA A 11 -28.50 -8.71 -39.37
CA ALA A 11 -29.01 -9.21 -38.09
C ALA A 11 -30.32 -10.01 -38.29
N PRO A 12 -30.65 -10.95 -37.40
CA PRO A 12 -32.03 -11.35 -37.16
C PRO A 12 -32.49 -10.83 -35.79
N SER A 13 -33.44 -9.91 -35.84
CA SER A 13 -34.46 -9.74 -34.81
C SER A 13 -35.53 -10.80 -35.03
N ARG A 14 -36.10 -11.37 -33.96
CA ARG A 14 -37.56 -11.44 -33.72
C ARG A 14 -37.99 -12.46 -32.65
N LEU A 15 -38.90 -11.95 -31.83
CA LEU A 15 -40.14 -12.56 -31.35
C LEU A 15 -40.16 -13.23 -29.97
N ALA A 16 -40.97 -12.58 -29.13
CA ALA A 16 -41.54 -13.01 -27.89
C ALA A 16 -42.58 -14.13 -28.08
N THR A 17 -42.74 -14.96 -27.05
CA THR A 17 -43.99 -15.67 -26.79
C THR A 17 -44.21 -15.82 -25.29
N LEU A 18 -45.33 -15.26 -24.83
CA LEU A 18 -46.01 -15.49 -23.56
C LEU A 18 -46.76 -16.84 -23.61
N ALA A 19 -46.78 -17.55 -22.48
CA ALA A 19 -47.85 -18.42 -21.96
C ALA A 19 -47.22 -19.31 -20.86
N ALA A 20 -47.87 -19.74 -19.79
CA ALA A 20 -49.09 -19.42 -19.08
C ALA A 20 -49.01 -20.24 -17.78
N ALA A 21 -49.70 -19.77 -16.75
CA ALA A 21 -49.66 -20.27 -15.38
C ALA A 21 -50.13 -21.73 -15.21
N LEU A 22 -49.53 -22.44 -14.26
CA LEU A 22 -50.12 -23.60 -13.60
C LEU A 22 -49.94 -23.46 -12.08
N VAL A 23 -51.07 -23.23 -11.43
CA VAL A 23 -51.26 -23.12 -9.99
C VAL A 23 -51.20 -24.52 -9.39
N VAL A 24 -50.32 -24.74 -8.41
CA VAL A 24 -50.48 -25.84 -7.44
C VAL A 24 -50.40 -25.22 -6.05
N ALA A 25 -51.54 -25.22 -5.37
CA ALA A 25 -51.69 -24.83 -3.98
C ALA A 25 -51.48 -26.06 -3.08
N ALA A 26 -50.49 -25.97 -2.19
CA ALA A 26 -50.33 -26.72 -0.95
C ALA A 26 -49.20 -26.00 -0.21
N GLY A 27 -49.22 -25.67 1.08
CA GLY A 27 -50.08 -25.98 2.20
C GLY A 27 -49.30 -25.43 3.41
N LEU A 28 -50.01 -24.69 4.26
CA LEU A 28 -49.70 -24.19 5.60
C LEU A 28 -48.35 -24.58 6.25
N GLY A 29 -47.58 -23.56 6.64
CA GLY A 29 -46.40 -23.70 7.50
C GLY A 29 -45.74 -22.36 7.81
N ALA A 30 -46.50 -21.42 8.38
CA ALA A 30 -45.96 -20.14 8.84
C ALA A 30 -45.13 -20.34 10.11
N CYS A 31 -43.80 -20.42 9.98
CA CYS A 31 -42.88 -20.16 11.09
C CYS A 31 -42.59 -18.66 11.15
N SER A 32 -43.52 -17.90 11.71
CA SER A 32 -43.26 -16.53 12.16
C SER A 32 -42.30 -16.58 13.35
N ILE A 33 -41.04 -16.21 13.10
CA ILE A 33 -40.06 -15.94 14.17
C ILE A 33 -40.52 -14.64 14.85
N PRO A 34 -40.85 -14.64 16.16
CA PRO A 34 -41.24 -13.43 16.86
C PRO A 34 -40.03 -12.49 16.97
N LEU A 35 -40.20 -11.27 16.49
CA LEU A 35 -39.29 -10.16 16.79
C LEU A 35 -39.39 -9.87 18.30
N PRO A 36 -38.27 -9.74 19.03
CA PRO A 36 -38.33 -9.39 20.45
C PRO A 36 -38.89 -7.97 20.63
N ASP A 37 -39.89 -7.85 21.50
CA ASP A 37 -40.55 -6.60 21.87
C ASP A 37 -39.53 -5.54 22.33
N ARG A 38 -39.46 -4.43 21.58
CA ARG A 38 -38.88 -3.17 22.07
C ARG A 38 -39.87 -2.50 23.02
N GLN A 39 -39.95 -3.01 24.25
CA GLN A 39 -40.46 -2.25 25.38
C GLN A 39 -39.54 -2.43 26.57
N HIS A 40 -38.48 -1.62 26.61
CA HIS A 40 -37.90 -1.12 27.84
C HIS A 40 -37.74 0.40 27.66
N SER A 41 -38.82 1.13 27.95
CA SER A 41 -38.73 2.54 28.31
C SER A 41 -38.13 2.61 29.71
N GLY A 42 -36.81 2.50 29.79
CA GLY A 42 -36.04 2.92 30.96
C GLY A 42 -35.70 4.39 30.78
N THR A 43 -36.26 5.23 31.64
CA THR A 43 -35.88 6.64 31.78
C THR A 43 -34.40 6.70 32.16
N LEU A 44 -33.52 7.00 31.21
CA LEU A 44 -32.12 7.30 31.50
C LEU A 44 -32.05 8.73 32.04
N THR A 45 -31.97 8.83 33.36
CA THR A 45 -31.59 10.04 34.06
C THR A 45 -30.23 10.53 33.52
N ALA A 46 -30.14 11.81 33.20
CA ALA A 46 -28.88 12.46 32.82
C ALA A 46 -27.97 12.61 34.04
N ALA A 47 -27.29 11.53 34.42
CA ALA A 47 -26.13 11.53 35.30
C ALA A 47 -25.34 10.23 35.02
N ASP A 48 -24.04 10.36 34.82
CA ASP A 48 -23.05 9.30 34.59
C ASP A 48 -22.93 8.72 33.18
N ALA A 49 -22.39 9.54 32.28
CA ALA A 49 -21.59 9.07 31.14
C ALA A 49 -20.23 9.78 31.12
N VAL A 50 -19.42 9.59 32.17
CA VAL A 50 -17.98 9.85 32.07
C VAL A 50 -17.37 8.64 31.37
N VAL A 51 -17.13 8.78 30.06
CA VAL A 51 -16.27 7.85 29.32
C VAL A 51 -14.88 7.97 29.95
N PRO A 52 -14.32 6.91 30.58
CA PRO A 52 -12.98 7.00 31.12
C PRO A 52 -12.00 7.26 29.97
N PRO A 53 -10.99 8.12 30.15
CA PRO A 53 -9.95 8.30 29.15
C PRO A 53 -9.29 6.93 28.86
N PRO A 54 -8.89 6.67 27.61
CA PRO A 54 -8.18 5.43 27.28
C PRO A 54 -6.98 5.29 28.23
N PRO A 55 -6.67 4.06 28.70
CA PRO A 55 -5.59 3.85 29.65
C PRO A 55 -4.31 4.43 29.07
N ALA A 56 -3.64 5.28 29.86
CA ALA A 56 -2.34 5.83 29.49
C ALA A 56 -1.39 4.66 29.26
N MET A 57 -0.84 4.54 28.05
CA MET A 57 0.19 3.56 27.75
C MET A 57 1.36 3.80 28.71
N THR A 58 1.75 2.78 29.47
CA THR A 58 2.91 2.88 30.35
C THR A 58 4.17 3.05 29.51
N GLN A 59 5.16 3.78 30.05
CA GLN A 59 6.48 3.89 29.40
C GLN A 59 7.08 2.53 29.11
N GLU A 60 6.80 1.51 29.93
CA GLU A 60 7.24 0.14 29.71
C GLU A 60 6.53 -0.55 28.52
N GLN A 61 5.27 -0.23 28.23
CA GLN A 61 4.58 -0.69 27.02
C GLN A 61 5.09 0.06 25.77
N ALA A 62 5.41 1.35 25.90
CA ALA A 62 6.03 2.13 24.83
C ALA A 62 7.46 1.67 24.53
N ASP A 63 8.19 1.20 25.55
CA ASP A 63 9.56 0.70 25.44
C ASP A 63 9.60 -0.76 24.98
N ARG A 64 8.65 -1.61 25.41
CA ARG A 64 8.46 -2.96 24.85
C ARG A 64 8.04 -2.94 23.37
N GLY A 65 7.39 -1.87 22.91
CA GLY A 65 7.11 -1.62 21.50
C GLY A 65 8.31 -1.10 20.70
N ARG A 66 9.34 -0.60 21.40
CA ARG A 66 10.67 -0.32 20.87
C ARG A 66 11.49 -1.60 20.98
N GLN A 67 11.13 -2.62 20.18
CA GLN A 67 12.09 -3.69 19.88
C GLN A 67 13.40 -3.01 19.48
N ASP A 68 14.51 -3.40 20.11
CA ASP A 68 15.84 -2.89 19.74
C ASP A 68 16.08 -3.24 18.27
N ARG A 69 15.87 -2.27 17.38
CA ARG A 69 16.11 -2.43 15.95
C ARG A 69 17.61 -2.53 15.65
N GLY A 70 18.45 -2.35 16.66
CA GLY A 70 19.89 -2.18 16.55
C GLY A 70 20.25 -0.77 16.07
N VAL A 71 21.51 -0.61 15.69
CA VAL A 71 22.05 0.69 15.25
C VAL A 71 21.50 1.03 13.85
N PRO A 72 20.87 2.21 13.65
CA PRO A 72 20.43 2.67 12.34
C PRO A 72 21.60 2.82 11.36
N LEU A 73 21.29 2.79 10.05
CA LEU A 73 22.30 3.08 9.03
C LEU A 73 22.77 4.53 9.16
N ALA A 74 24.08 4.77 9.03
CA ALA A 74 24.63 6.13 9.04
C ALA A 74 24.22 6.95 7.81
N GLN A 75 24.02 6.29 6.66
CA GLN A 75 23.61 6.89 5.40
C GLN A 75 22.77 5.91 4.58
N PRO A 76 21.97 6.38 3.61
CA PRO A 76 21.24 5.50 2.70
C PRO A 76 22.17 4.55 1.95
N GLN A 77 21.72 3.32 1.72
CA GLN A 77 22.48 2.31 1.00
C GLN A 77 21.62 1.69 -0.11
N THR A 78 22.09 1.77 -1.35
CA THR A 78 21.43 1.16 -2.52
C THR A 78 22.11 -0.15 -2.90
N PHE A 79 21.33 -1.19 -3.15
CA PHE A 79 21.75 -2.50 -3.63
C PHE A 79 21.06 -2.81 -4.96
N ARG A 80 21.78 -3.44 -5.90
CA ARG A 80 21.24 -3.82 -7.21
C ARG A 80 21.62 -5.24 -7.59
N GLY A 81 20.75 -5.89 -8.34
CA GLY A 81 20.99 -7.22 -8.90
C GLY A 81 19.89 -7.66 -9.86
N VAL A 82 20.14 -8.76 -10.56
CA VAL A 82 19.14 -9.42 -11.41
C VAL A 82 18.77 -10.73 -10.73
N ILE A 83 17.49 -10.89 -10.42
CA ILE A 83 16.95 -12.10 -9.77
C ILE A 83 16.13 -12.89 -10.80
N PRO A 84 16.07 -14.23 -10.69
CA PRO A 84 15.19 -15.06 -11.49
C PRO A 84 13.73 -14.61 -11.47
N CYS A 85 13.07 -14.90 -12.58
CA CYS A 85 11.67 -14.62 -12.82
C CYS A 85 11.01 -15.88 -13.37
N ALA A 86 9.81 -16.20 -12.90
CA ALA A 86 9.14 -17.45 -13.26
C ALA A 86 8.67 -17.47 -14.73
N ASP A 87 8.27 -16.31 -15.25
CA ASP A 87 7.61 -16.15 -16.55
C ASP A 87 8.22 -15.01 -17.39
N CYS A 88 9.43 -14.57 -17.04
CA CYS A 88 10.21 -13.57 -17.77
C CYS A 88 11.71 -13.87 -17.70
N ALA A 89 12.53 -13.15 -18.47
CA ALA A 89 13.98 -13.38 -18.51
C ALA A 89 14.67 -13.06 -17.18
N GLY A 90 14.11 -12.13 -16.40
CA GLY A 90 14.61 -11.77 -15.09
C GLY A 90 13.94 -10.50 -14.56
N GLN A 91 14.26 -10.18 -13.31
CA GLN A 91 13.86 -8.92 -12.68
C GLN A 91 15.10 -8.16 -12.23
N ARG A 92 15.28 -6.93 -12.73
CA ARG A 92 16.27 -5.98 -12.20
C ARG A 92 15.70 -5.38 -10.92
N VAL A 93 16.35 -5.64 -9.80
CA VAL A 93 15.97 -5.13 -8.49
C VAL A 93 16.93 -4.01 -8.11
N THR A 94 16.39 -2.86 -7.72
CA THR A 94 17.10 -1.79 -7.01
C THR A 94 16.43 -1.62 -5.65
N LEU A 95 17.16 -1.85 -4.57
CA LEU A 95 16.69 -1.71 -3.20
C LEU A 95 17.51 -0.64 -2.49
N THR A 96 16.86 0.35 -1.90
CA THR A 96 17.51 1.38 -1.09
C THR A 96 17.01 1.30 0.34
N LEU A 97 17.90 1.01 1.28
CA LEU A 97 17.65 1.07 2.72
C LEU A 97 18.00 2.46 3.25
N LEU A 98 17.11 3.07 4.02
CA LEU A 98 17.28 4.42 4.56
C LEU A 98 17.60 4.40 6.08
N PRO A 99 18.30 5.44 6.59
CA PRO A 99 18.60 5.60 8.02
C PRO A 99 17.39 5.60 8.96
N ASP A 100 16.20 5.92 8.45
CA ASP A 100 14.96 6.03 9.21
C ASP A 100 14.16 4.71 9.29
N TRP A 101 14.82 3.57 9.02
CA TRP A 101 14.21 2.23 8.98
C TRP A 101 13.14 2.05 7.90
N THR A 102 13.13 2.92 6.89
CA THR A 102 12.34 2.75 5.68
C THR A 102 13.18 2.19 4.54
N TRP A 103 12.51 1.57 3.57
CA TRP A 103 13.13 1.12 2.34
C TRP A 103 12.30 1.56 1.14
N ARG A 104 12.96 1.65 -0.01
CA ARG A 104 12.34 1.81 -1.33
C ARG A 104 12.88 0.76 -2.27
N MET A 105 12.04 0.22 -3.14
CA MET A 105 12.45 -0.79 -4.12
C MET A 105 11.84 -0.49 -5.48
N ARG A 106 12.65 -0.62 -6.53
CA ARG A 106 12.21 -0.66 -7.92
C ARG A 106 12.51 -2.03 -8.49
N ARG A 107 11.49 -2.69 -9.03
CA ARG A 107 11.62 -3.96 -9.78
C ARG A 107 11.24 -3.72 -11.23
N VAL A 108 12.15 -4.04 -12.14
CA VAL A 108 11.88 -4.01 -13.58
C VAL A 108 11.92 -5.43 -14.12
N TYR A 109 10.75 -5.94 -14.50
CA TYR A 109 10.58 -7.22 -15.17
C TYR A 109 10.85 -7.02 -16.65
N PHE A 110 11.72 -7.85 -17.24
CA PHE A 110 12.12 -7.74 -18.64
C PHE A 110 12.12 -9.10 -19.33
N GLY A 111 12.06 -9.11 -20.65
CA GLY A 111 11.91 -10.34 -21.44
C GLY A 111 10.58 -11.04 -21.16
N THR A 112 9.50 -10.26 -20.98
CA THR A 112 8.13 -10.76 -20.86
C THR A 112 7.61 -11.23 -22.23
N ARG A 113 6.50 -11.98 -22.25
CA ARG A 113 5.90 -12.50 -23.49
C ARG A 113 5.51 -11.42 -24.50
N ASP A 114 5.15 -10.24 -24.03
CA ASP A 114 4.76 -9.10 -24.86
C ASP A 114 5.94 -8.15 -25.17
N ASN A 115 7.16 -8.51 -24.77
CA ASN A 115 8.39 -7.73 -24.92
C ASN A 115 8.33 -6.32 -24.33
N LYS A 116 7.50 -6.11 -23.29
CA LYS A 116 7.40 -4.83 -22.58
C LYS A 116 8.05 -4.95 -21.21
N GLU A 117 8.95 -4.01 -20.90
CA GLU A 117 9.43 -3.90 -19.54
C GLU A 117 8.31 -3.39 -18.63
N GLN A 118 8.17 -4.02 -17.47
CA GLN A 118 7.21 -3.61 -16.45
C GLN A 118 7.98 -3.15 -15.21
N SER A 119 7.81 -1.88 -14.84
CA SER A 119 8.47 -1.28 -13.67
C SER A 119 7.45 -1.11 -12.56
N PHE A 120 7.81 -1.58 -11.36
CA PHE A 120 7.03 -1.42 -10.15
C PHE A 120 7.91 -0.82 -9.06
N VAL A 121 7.35 0.14 -8.32
CA VAL A 121 7.99 0.75 -7.17
C VAL A 121 7.16 0.50 -5.93
N SER A 122 7.86 0.16 -4.85
CA SER A 122 7.29 -0.13 -3.55
C SER A 122 8.15 0.48 -2.45
N ALA A 123 7.53 0.73 -1.30
CA ALA A 123 8.20 1.28 -0.14
C ALA A 123 7.60 0.69 1.13
N GLY A 124 8.39 0.68 2.19
CA GLY A 124 7.96 0.12 3.46
C GLY A 124 8.94 0.35 4.59
N ARG A 125 8.81 -0.43 5.66
CA ARG A 125 9.73 -0.47 6.80
C ARG A 125 10.60 -1.72 6.73
N TRP A 126 11.80 -1.65 7.27
CA TRP A 126 12.62 -2.84 7.45
C TRP A 126 13.08 -2.97 8.89
N GLU A 127 13.38 -4.21 9.28
CA GLU A 127 13.82 -4.57 10.61
C GLU A 127 14.89 -5.66 10.51
N ARG A 128 15.80 -5.69 11.49
CA ARG A 128 16.71 -6.83 11.70
C ARG A 128 15.97 -7.91 12.46
N LEU A 129 16.24 -9.18 12.14
CA LEU A 129 15.69 -10.28 12.90
C LEU A 129 16.43 -10.44 14.23
N VAL A 130 15.68 -10.63 15.32
CA VAL A 130 16.24 -10.75 16.68
C VAL A 130 17.17 -11.95 16.80
N ASP A 131 16.81 -13.07 16.16
CA ASP A 131 17.57 -14.32 16.22
C ASP A 131 18.69 -14.40 15.15
N SER A 132 18.80 -13.39 14.27
CA SER A 132 19.82 -13.35 13.22
C SER A 132 20.14 -11.91 12.80
N SER A 133 21.23 -11.36 13.35
CA SER A 133 21.63 -9.96 13.15
C SER A 133 21.93 -9.59 11.70
N ASP A 134 22.30 -10.59 10.90
CA ASP A 134 22.65 -10.44 9.48
C ASP A 134 21.42 -10.54 8.58
N GLN A 135 20.27 -10.96 9.12
CA GLN A 135 19.02 -11.04 8.37
C GLN A 135 18.12 -9.84 8.62
N ILE A 136 17.49 -9.39 7.55
CA ILE A 136 16.51 -8.31 7.57
C ILE A 136 15.19 -8.76 6.94
N ARG A 137 14.10 -8.23 7.47
CA ARG A 137 12.77 -8.33 6.88
C ARG A 137 12.36 -7.00 6.28
N LEU A 138 11.98 -7.00 5.02
CA LEU A 138 11.34 -5.88 4.36
C LEU A 138 9.81 -6.05 4.48
N ILE A 139 9.19 -5.12 5.18
CA ILE A 139 7.74 -5.06 5.42
C ILE A 139 7.18 -3.93 4.56
N GLY A 140 6.23 -4.23 3.69
CA GLY A 140 5.54 -3.24 2.85
C GLY A 140 4.13 -3.72 2.50
N ASP A 141 3.46 -3.00 1.62
CA ASP A 141 2.13 -3.39 1.15
C ASP A 141 2.20 -4.68 0.32
N ARG A 142 1.14 -5.50 0.37
CA ARG A 142 0.94 -6.70 -0.48
C ARG A 142 2.14 -7.66 -0.55
N ASN A 143 2.91 -7.80 0.53
CA ASN A 143 4.07 -8.69 0.61
C ASN A 143 5.20 -8.35 -0.40
N GLU A 144 5.32 -7.11 -0.86
CA GLU A 144 6.30 -6.68 -1.89
C GLU A 144 7.77 -6.64 -1.41
N GLY A 145 8.02 -6.84 -0.11
CA GLY A 145 9.35 -6.80 0.53
C GLY A 145 10.13 -8.12 0.43
N GLY A 146 10.02 -8.96 1.47
CA GLY A 146 10.70 -10.26 1.57
C GLY A 146 11.78 -10.32 2.66
N LEU A 147 12.51 -11.44 2.72
CA LEU A 147 13.62 -11.69 3.64
C LEU A 147 14.96 -11.63 2.90
N TYR A 148 15.95 -11.01 3.53
CA TYR A 148 17.30 -10.88 2.98
C TYR A 148 18.35 -11.09 4.06
N GLU A 149 19.53 -11.52 3.65
CA GLU A 149 20.70 -11.73 4.52
C GLU A 149 21.91 -10.96 3.99
N PHE A 150 22.61 -10.25 4.87
CA PHE A 150 23.93 -9.70 4.60
C PHE A 150 24.96 -10.82 4.60
N ILE A 151 25.30 -11.35 3.43
CA ILE A 151 26.37 -12.34 3.27
C ILE A 151 27.77 -11.69 3.27
N SER A 152 27.82 -10.36 3.18
CA SER A 152 28.97 -9.51 3.44
C SER A 152 28.48 -8.08 3.69
N GLY A 153 29.38 -7.16 4.09
CA GLY A 153 29.03 -5.75 4.29
C GLY A 153 28.48 -5.02 3.06
N THR A 154 28.64 -5.59 1.86
CA THR A 154 28.23 -4.97 0.59
C THR A 154 27.28 -5.84 -0.24
N THR A 155 26.85 -7.01 0.26
CA THR A 155 26.03 -7.94 -0.52
C THR A 155 24.88 -8.49 0.30
N LEU A 156 23.66 -8.33 -0.23
CA LEU A 156 22.43 -8.93 0.27
C LEU A 156 22.07 -10.16 -0.55
N ARG A 157 21.65 -11.24 0.09
CA ARG A 157 21.05 -12.41 -0.55
C ARG A 157 19.57 -12.47 -0.22
N MET A 158 18.70 -12.62 -1.21
CA MET A 158 17.29 -12.91 -0.99
C MET A 158 17.13 -14.33 -0.42
N LEU A 159 16.29 -14.45 0.61
CA LEU A 159 15.96 -15.71 1.28
C LEU A 159 14.57 -16.19 0.86
N ASP A 160 14.25 -17.43 1.20
CA ASP A 160 12.88 -17.94 1.05
C ASP A 160 11.93 -17.37 2.13
N GLN A 161 10.69 -17.87 2.15
CA GLN A 161 9.66 -17.39 3.09
C GLN A 161 9.94 -17.78 4.56
N ASN A 162 10.76 -18.81 4.78
CA ASN A 162 11.15 -19.30 6.11
C ASN A 162 12.41 -18.58 6.63
N GLY A 163 13.12 -17.84 5.77
CA GLY A 163 14.40 -17.20 6.09
C GLY A 163 15.60 -18.09 5.80
N ASP A 164 15.41 -19.18 5.07
CA ASP A 164 16.50 -20.06 4.67
C ASP A 164 17.08 -19.63 3.31
N PRO A 165 18.37 -19.91 3.04
CA PRO A 165 18.94 -19.71 1.71
C PRO A 165 18.20 -20.52 0.66
N ILE A 166 17.79 -19.85 -0.43
CA ILE A 166 17.13 -20.48 -1.57
C ILE A 166 18.06 -21.52 -2.21
N GLN A 167 17.64 -22.78 -2.22
CA GLN A 167 18.40 -23.88 -2.80
C GLN A 167 18.26 -23.89 -4.33
N SER A 168 19.14 -23.16 -5.02
CA SER A 168 19.14 -23.03 -6.48
C SER A 168 20.54 -22.72 -7.01
N THR A 169 20.80 -23.07 -8.27
CA THR A 169 22.02 -22.64 -8.99
C THR A 169 21.91 -21.21 -9.52
N LEU A 170 20.73 -20.60 -9.44
CA LEU A 170 20.47 -19.25 -9.92
C LEU A 170 20.90 -18.19 -8.90
N ASN A 171 21.16 -16.97 -9.39
CA ASN A 171 21.63 -15.86 -8.56
C ASN A 171 20.48 -15.12 -7.85
N TYR A 172 20.58 -14.97 -6.54
CA TYR A 172 19.62 -14.22 -5.71
C TYR A 172 20.30 -13.07 -4.93
N ALA A 173 21.49 -12.64 -5.35
CA ALA A 173 22.26 -11.60 -4.69
C ALA A 173 22.01 -10.20 -5.26
N LEU A 174 22.04 -9.20 -4.38
CA LEU A 174 22.07 -7.77 -4.66
C LEU A 174 23.36 -7.18 -4.10
N THR A 175 24.08 -6.42 -4.91
CA THR A 175 25.37 -5.81 -4.52
C THR A 175 25.19 -4.32 -4.29
N GLN A 176 25.82 -3.80 -3.25
CA GLN A 176 25.82 -2.39 -2.90
C GLN A 176 26.39 -1.54 -4.04
N GLN A 177 25.78 -0.39 -4.26
CA GLN A 177 26.16 0.59 -5.26
C GLN A 177 26.89 1.75 -4.59
N PHE A 178 27.76 2.41 -5.36
CA PHE A 178 28.45 3.62 -4.90
C PHE A 178 27.47 4.79 -4.76
N ASP A 179 26.64 5.00 -5.77
CA ASP A 179 25.62 6.06 -5.77
C ASP A 179 24.31 5.58 -5.12
N VAL A 180 23.69 6.50 -4.37
CA VAL A 180 22.36 6.27 -3.80
C VAL A 180 21.29 6.59 -4.84
N ASP A 181 20.45 5.60 -5.13
CA ASP A 181 19.22 5.77 -5.89
C ASP A 181 18.06 5.98 -4.91
N PHE A 182 17.53 7.21 -4.83
CA PHE A 182 16.41 7.52 -3.93
C PHE A 182 15.06 7.03 -4.46
N ILE A 183 15.01 6.47 -5.68
CA ILE A 183 13.83 5.93 -6.35
C ILE A 183 12.68 6.94 -6.31
N THR A 184 12.75 7.88 -7.25
CA THR A 184 11.80 8.99 -7.39
C THR A 184 10.74 8.73 -8.47
N ASP A 185 10.67 7.50 -8.97
CA ASP A 185 9.67 7.03 -9.92
C ASP A 185 8.28 6.96 -9.25
N SER A 186 7.22 7.12 -10.05
CA SER A 186 5.84 7.10 -9.56
C SER A 186 5.35 5.69 -9.20
N PHE A 187 4.53 5.60 -8.16
CA PHE A 187 3.84 4.38 -7.73
C PHE A 187 2.53 4.68 -7.02
N THR A 188 1.69 3.65 -6.89
CA THR A 188 0.45 3.74 -6.12
C THR A 188 0.76 3.72 -4.62
N MET A 189 0.42 4.80 -3.93
CA MET A 189 0.53 4.94 -2.49
C MET A 189 -0.84 4.89 -1.82
N ARG A 190 -0.93 4.15 -0.73
CA ARG A 190 -2.01 4.25 0.25
C ARG A 190 -1.49 5.04 1.45
N GLY A 191 -2.24 6.04 1.90
CA GLY A 191 -1.81 6.85 3.02
C GLY A 191 -2.86 7.78 3.60
N LYS A 192 -2.58 8.30 4.79
CA LYS A 192 -3.48 9.21 5.50
C LYS A 192 -3.11 10.66 5.21
N VAL A 193 -4.09 11.42 4.73
CA VAL A 193 -3.99 12.87 4.55
C VAL A 193 -4.46 13.58 5.81
N VAL A 194 -3.68 14.54 6.26
CA VAL A 194 -4.09 15.52 7.29
C VAL A 194 -3.66 16.89 6.80
N SER A 195 -4.56 17.88 6.82
CA SER A 195 -4.21 19.27 6.51
C SER A 195 -4.47 20.16 7.72
N LYS A 196 -3.44 20.93 8.09
CA LYS A 196 -3.49 21.97 9.11
C LYS A 196 -3.04 23.28 8.46
N ASP A 197 -3.80 24.35 8.64
CA ASP A 197 -3.49 25.68 8.10
C ASP A 197 -3.24 25.69 6.58
N GLY A 198 -3.96 24.84 5.84
CA GLY A 198 -3.82 24.72 4.38
C GLY A 198 -2.58 23.95 3.91
N GLN A 199 -1.81 23.34 4.83
CA GLN A 199 -0.62 22.56 4.52
C GLN A 199 -0.93 21.05 4.66
N PRO A 200 -1.27 20.36 3.56
CA PRO A 200 -1.51 18.92 3.61
C PRO A 200 -0.21 18.13 3.84
N THR A 201 -0.33 17.11 4.68
CA THR A 201 0.69 16.06 4.85
C THR A 201 0.10 14.72 4.44
N PHE A 202 0.93 13.85 3.89
CA PHE A 202 0.58 12.50 3.49
C PHE A 202 1.44 11.50 4.27
N ALA A 203 0.82 10.65 5.08
CA ALA A 203 1.50 9.57 5.78
C ALA A 203 1.32 8.26 5.02
N ILE A 204 2.37 7.76 4.38
CA ILE A 204 2.33 6.52 3.60
C ILE A 204 2.18 5.34 4.57
N CYS A 205 1.10 4.56 4.44
CA CYS A 205 0.74 3.52 5.40
C CYS A 205 1.86 2.48 5.59
N SER A 206 2.45 1.98 4.50
CA SER A 206 3.51 0.96 4.53
C SER A 206 4.78 1.37 5.29
N THR A 207 5.10 2.67 5.27
CA THR A 207 6.30 3.23 5.92
C THR A 207 6.00 3.81 7.30
N GLY A 208 4.77 4.26 7.54
CA GLY A 208 4.39 5.11 8.67
C GLY A 208 4.96 6.53 8.61
N LYS A 209 5.78 6.86 7.62
CA LYS A 209 6.44 8.16 7.49
C LYS A 209 5.47 9.19 6.92
N ARG A 210 5.48 10.38 7.52
CA ARG A 210 4.70 11.54 7.11
C ARG A 210 5.55 12.47 6.25
N TYR A 211 5.02 12.84 5.10
CA TYR A 211 5.65 13.75 4.16
C TYR A 211 4.79 15.01 4.01
N PRO A 212 5.39 16.20 3.83
CA PRO A 212 4.66 17.32 3.24
C PRO A 212 4.21 16.93 1.83
N VAL A 213 3.02 17.37 1.44
CA VAL A 213 2.56 17.26 0.05
C VAL A 213 3.11 18.45 -0.73
N SER A 214 3.80 18.18 -1.84
CA SER A 214 4.29 19.21 -2.75
C SER A 214 3.12 20.02 -3.30
N PRO A 215 3.25 21.35 -3.51
CA PRO A 215 2.23 22.14 -4.20
C PRO A 215 2.12 21.82 -5.70
N THR A 216 3.04 21.04 -6.27
CA THR A 216 3.04 20.63 -7.68
C THR A 216 2.09 19.45 -7.96
N GLY A 217 1.86 19.15 -9.24
CA GLY A 217 0.99 18.05 -9.64
C GLY A 217 -0.48 18.30 -9.28
N GLN A 218 -1.16 17.30 -8.73
CA GLN A 218 -2.58 17.34 -8.36
C GLN A 218 -2.80 17.62 -6.86
N ALA A 219 -1.94 18.42 -6.23
CA ALA A 219 -2.06 18.79 -4.81
C ALA A 219 -3.42 19.41 -4.46
N GLN A 220 -3.96 20.27 -5.32
CA GLN A 220 -5.27 20.89 -5.12
C GLN A 220 -6.39 19.83 -5.12
N ALA A 221 -6.35 18.87 -6.05
CA ALA A 221 -7.35 17.80 -6.10
C ALA A 221 -7.33 16.94 -4.83
N LEU A 222 -6.14 16.66 -4.28
CA LEU A 222 -5.98 15.99 -2.99
C LEU A 222 -6.61 16.82 -1.85
N ALA A 223 -6.33 18.12 -1.81
CA ALA A 223 -6.85 19.02 -0.78
C ALA A 223 -8.38 19.14 -0.84
N ASP A 224 -8.97 19.24 -2.03
CA ASP A 224 -10.42 19.28 -2.24
C ASP A 224 -11.09 17.98 -1.80
N ALA A 225 -10.50 16.83 -2.17
CA ALA A 225 -10.97 15.53 -1.72
C ALA A 225 -10.90 15.39 -0.19
N TYR A 226 -9.81 15.86 0.42
CA TYR A 226 -9.65 15.86 1.88
C TYR A 226 -10.72 16.71 2.55
N ALA A 227 -11.00 17.90 2.00
CA ALA A 227 -12.00 18.80 2.54
C ALA A 227 -13.42 18.25 2.48
N LYS A 228 -13.76 17.50 1.43
CA LYS A 228 -15.06 16.85 1.28
C LYS A 228 -15.24 15.64 2.21
N LEU A 229 -14.17 14.93 2.50
CA LEU A 229 -14.22 13.66 3.25
C LEU A 229 -14.02 13.83 4.76
N ARG A 230 -13.22 14.80 5.20
CA ARG A 230 -12.91 14.98 6.64
C ARG A 230 -14.17 15.31 7.43
N VAL A 231 -14.31 14.69 8.61
CA VAL A 231 -15.43 14.95 9.53
C VAL A 231 -15.18 16.15 10.45
N ALA A 232 -13.92 16.46 10.74
CA ALA A 232 -13.51 17.63 11.50
C ALA A 232 -12.11 18.12 11.05
N PRO A 233 -11.72 19.35 11.40
CA PRO A 233 -10.35 19.83 11.17
C PRO A 233 -9.31 18.89 11.81
N GLY A 234 -8.25 18.57 11.06
CA GLY A 234 -7.17 17.70 11.54
C GLY A 234 -7.48 16.20 11.53
N THR A 235 -8.73 15.77 11.25
CA THR A 235 -9.05 14.34 11.15
C THR A 235 -8.31 13.70 9.97
N PRO A 236 -7.61 12.57 10.16
CA PRO A 236 -6.99 11.84 9.06
C PRO A 236 -8.01 11.23 8.09
N VAL A 237 -7.73 11.31 6.79
CA VAL A 237 -8.53 10.65 5.73
C VAL A 237 -7.63 9.70 4.96
N LEU A 238 -8.04 8.44 4.80
CA LEU A 238 -7.29 7.46 4.03
C LEU A 238 -7.51 7.70 2.53
N MET A 239 -6.43 7.76 1.76
CA MET A 239 -6.45 7.99 0.32
C MET A 239 -5.49 7.07 -0.43
N TRP A 240 -5.86 6.80 -1.67
CA TRP A 240 -5.02 6.17 -2.67
C TRP A 240 -4.67 7.20 -3.74
N ILE A 241 -3.38 7.34 -4.01
CA ILE A 241 -2.83 8.21 -5.04
C ILE A 241 -1.85 7.42 -5.89
N ASP A 242 -1.68 7.82 -7.14
CA ASP A 242 -0.43 7.58 -7.85
C ASP A 242 0.43 8.83 -7.68
N GLY A 243 1.69 8.65 -7.31
CA GLY A 243 2.58 9.76 -7.00
C GLY A 243 4.02 9.31 -6.86
N HIS A 244 4.91 10.24 -6.52
CA HIS A 244 6.30 9.93 -6.21
C HIS A 244 6.81 10.75 -5.02
N ILE A 245 7.92 10.31 -4.42
CA ILE A 245 8.60 11.05 -3.35
C ILE A 245 9.72 11.87 -4.00
N ALA A 246 9.47 13.17 -4.18
CA ALA A 246 10.45 14.10 -4.71
C ALA A 246 11.43 14.54 -3.63
N ARG A 247 12.66 14.89 -4.04
CA ARG A 247 13.69 15.50 -3.19
C ARG A 247 14.04 16.85 -3.78
N THR A 248 13.79 17.93 -3.04
CA THR A 248 14.00 19.31 -3.52
C THR A 248 14.70 20.17 -2.49
N GLY A 249 15.37 21.24 -2.94
CA GLY A 249 16.11 22.17 -2.09
C GLY A 249 17.52 21.71 -1.70
N GLU A 250 18.20 22.58 -0.94
CA GLU A 250 19.54 22.35 -0.42
C GLU A 250 19.61 22.84 1.05
N PRO A 251 19.68 21.95 2.05
CA PRO A 251 19.72 20.49 1.94
C PRO A 251 18.39 19.90 1.41
N PRO A 252 18.43 18.71 0.78
CA PRO A 252 17.26 18.11 0.14
C PRO A 252 16.20 17.69 1.17
N VAL A 253 14.96 18.11 0.93
CA VAL A 253 13.77 17.73 1.70
C VAL A 253 12.87 16.84 0.86
N GLU A 254 12.34 15.78 1.48
CA GLU A 254 11.40 14.86 0.84
C GLU A 254 9.96 15.36 0.92
N SER A 255 9.25 15.32 -0.21
CA SER A 255 7.83 15.64 -0.30
C SER A 255 7.11 14.67 -1.23
N VAL A 256 5.84 14.38 -0.96
CA VAL A 256 4.99 13.58 -1.86
C VAL A 256 4.43 14.50 -2.94
N VAL A 257 4.68 14.16 -4.21
CA VAL A 257 4.02 14.76 -5.36
C VAL A 257 2.87 13.85 -5.77
N VAL A 258 1.67 14.43 -5.90
CA VAL A 258 0.48 13.69 -6.35
C VAL A 258 0.41 13.77 -7.86
N ASP A 259 0.63 12.65 -8.55
CA ASP A 259 0.53 12.58 -10.00
C ASP A 259 -0.94 12.38 -10.43
N LYS A 260 -1.67 11.56 -9.66
CA LYS A 260 -3.10 11.29 -9.85
C LYS A 260 -3.79 10.90 -8.53
N LEU A 261 -4.98 11.43 -8.30
CA LEU A 261 -5.86 10.95 -7.23
C LEU A 261 -6.66 9.74 -7.72
N ALA A 262 -6.60 8.61 -7.01
CA ALA A 262 -7.36 7.41 -7.36
C ALA A 262 -8.70 7.31 -6.59
N ARG A 263 -8.64 7.36 -5.25
CA ARG A 263 -9.83 7.22 -4.37
C ARG A 263 -9.54 7.75 -2.96
N GLY A 264 -10.58 8.19 -2.25
CA GLY A 264 -10.53 8.44 -0.79
C GLY A 264 -11.62 7.66 -0.05
N THR A 265 -11.36 7.31 1.21
CA THR A 265 -12.34 6.76 2.15
C THR A 265 -12.16 7.39 3.53
N LEU A 266 -13.25 7.56 4.26
CA LEU A 266 -13.19 8.08 5.62
C LEU A 266 -12.62 7.02 6.57
N ASP A 267 -11.74 7.48 7.47
CA ASP A 267 -11.37 6.83 8.75
C ASP A 267 -11.17 5.31 8.71
N SER A 268 -10.50 4.82 7.66
CA SER A 268 -10.10 3.42 7.58
C SER A 268 -8.67 3.26 8.12
N PRO A 269 -8.38 2.17 8.85
CA PRO A 269 -7.04 1.91 9.36
C PRO A 269 -6.02 1.75 8.22
N CYS A 270 -4.76 2.02 8.53
CA CYS A 270 -3.66 1.66 7.64
C CYS A 270 -3.34 0.15 7.72
N GLU A 271 -3.86 -0.54 8.73
CA GLU A 271 -3.86 -1.99 8.82
C GLU A 271 -4.93 -2.55 7.87
N ASP A 272 -4.64 -3.71 7.26
CA ASP A 272 -5.60 -4.51 6.50
C ASP A 272 -6.28 -5.54 7.39
#